data_AF-A0A813JN21-F1
#
_entry.id   AF-A0A813JN21-F1
#
_cell.length_a   1.000
_cell.length_b   1.000
_cell.length_c   1.000
_cell.angle_alpha   90.00
_cell.angle_beta   90.00
_cell.angle_gamma   90.00
#
_symmetry.space_group_name_H-M   'P 1'
#
loop_
_entity.id
_entity.type
_entity.pdbx_description
1 polymer ?
#
loop_
_entity_poly.entity_id
_entity_poly.type
_entity_poly.pdbx_seq_one_letter_code
_entity_poly.pdbx_strand_id
1 'polypeptide(L)'
;SCSLAVQVPIVVLATLAAVLSLAAALGSGVALVACSARLGARATGIRQPRRHQQQQQQQQQQHQQRHCAGPGRVQGHRRCAPMGLESASAQAQASAFARAAGELFLWDDDLGLAAFEIGGRGLGSRALVCIPGLTDGLLSLRYLPALAEAVASTGGWRVVQPVLSSSYSGWGTSSLDADAAELDRFLAYLRTNRGFTEVALLGSSTGCQDVVHFLKVGREAGMVRAAVLQAPVSDREAIQMQSGRGEMGDRELERFRAAASSMIAEGQGDEVMPRAAWLLLGPPHPVTAYRFHSLTGRLTDDDMFSSDLSDQELHARLGHVAVPTLLALSADDEYVPSHVDPEQLSSRLGDSMAAGRAGLVQRLILAEGGHGLCSPAAASSFVSATAEFLARTLASHVGPTRPEVTWEPQVAAELMALAAAMPPGRPLLVALAGMPGSGKTTAAASLQRLLGSQCLVLPMDGYHEPLAALRARPDAADAVYRRGAPDTFDPASLKARLAEMRDLSGPDEIDLPGFDHAIGDPTEGAHRFQRQRHCVVLVEGLYLLHDFDGWAGTAELFDRRIYLEADLEACIARIKVRNKVIPGYTAEEIDIRCDKVDRQCALLVKLSANLADLTVTSGVG
;
A
#
# COMPACT_ATOMS: atom_id res chain seq x y z
N SER A 1 -14.65 -34.27 58.18
CA SER A 1 -16.08 -34.44 57.84
C SER A 1 -16.37 -33.61 56.60
N CYS A 2 -16.82 -34.25 55.52
CA CYS A 2 -17.17 -33.68 54.20
C CYS A 2 -18.10 -32.44 54.31
N SER A 3 -18.18 -31.49 53.37
CA SER A 3 -18.24 -31.61 51.90
C SER A 3 -17.85 -30.34 51.13
N LEU A 4 -17.31 -30.58 49.93
CA LEU A 4 -17.23 -29.86 48.64
C LEU A 4 -17.73 -28.39 48.56
N ALA A 5 -16.99 -27.40 48.05
CA ALA A 5 -16.18 -27.21 46.82
C ALA A 5 -16.97 -26.62 45.63
N VAL A 6 -16.64 -25.37 45.24
CA VAL A 6 -16.35 -24.94 43.86
C VAL A 6 -15.38 -23.75 43.94
N GLN A 7 -14.21 -23.88 43.30
CA GLN A 7 -13.17 -22.87 43.14
C GLN A 7 -12.83 -22.76 41.65
N VAL A 8 -12.81 -21.54 41.14
CA VAL A 8 -12.15 -21.13 39.89
C VAL A 8 -10.65 -20.94 40.15
N PRO A 9 -9.75 -21.20 39.18
CA PRO A 9 -8.49 -20.48 39.22
C PRO A 9 -8.08 -19.81 37.90
N ILE A 10 -7.54 -18.62 38.13
CA ILE A 10 -6.73 -17.73 37.31
C ILE A 10 -5.30 -18.34 37.20
N VAL A 11 -4.57 -17.99 36.13
CA VAL A 11 -3.17 -17.48 36.14
C VAL A 11 -2.33 -18.07 34.98
N VAL A 12 -2.11 -17.18 34.02
CA VAL A 12 -0.95 -17.08 33.13
C VAL A 12 0.30 -16.77 33.98
N LEU A 13 1.28 -17.68 34.05
CA LEU A 13 2.68 -17.43 34.44
C LEU A 13 3.51 -18.74 34.40
N ALA A 14 3.80 -19.29 33.21
CA ALA A 14 4.73 -20.43 33.10
C ALA A 14 5.33 -20.69 31.69
N THR A 15 5.61 -19.67 30.88
CA THR A 15 6.26 -19.89 29.57
C THR A 15 7.23 -18.78 29.18
N LEU A 16 8.07 -18.34 30.13
CA LEU A 16 9.18 -17.42 29.85
C LEU A 16 10.51 -17.79 30.54
N ALA A 17 10.61 -19.00 31.11
CA ALA A 17 11.80 -19.48 31.81
C ALA A 17 12.53 -20.65 31.12
N ALA A 18 12.11 -21.11 29.94
CA ALA A 18 12.69 -22.28 29.26
C ALA A 18 13.50 -21.96 27.98
N VAL A 19 13.57 -20.71 27.53
CA VAL A 19 14.28 -20.32 26.28
C VAL A 19 15.68 -19.74 26.55
N LEU A 20 16.04 -19.47 27.82
CA LEU A 20 17.31 -18.81 28.18
C LEU A 20 18.39 -19.74 28.78
N SER A 21 18.37 -21.04 28.50
CA SER A 21 19.41 -21.97 28.99
C SER A 21 20.05 -22.90 27.95
N LEU A 22 19.90 -22.61 26.64
CA LEU A 22 20.60 -23.35 25.59
C LEU A 22 21.52 -22.50 24.69
N ALA A 23 21.77 -21.24 25.07
CA ALA A 23 22.63 -20.31 24.32
C ALA A 23 24.04 -20.12 24.92
N ALA A 24 24.45 -20.94 25.90
CA ALA A 24 25.71 -20.73 26.63
C ALA A 24 26.62 -21.96 26.75
N ALA A 25 26.51 -22.95 25.87
CA ALA A 25 27.47 -24.04 25.81
C ALA A 25 27.83 -24.39 24.35
N LEU A 26 29.12 -24.20 24.03
CA LEU A 26 29.85 -24.65 22.85
C LEU A 26 29.92 -23.67 21.66
N GLY A 27 30.70 -22.61 21.85
CA GLY A 27 31.52 -22.04 20.78
C GLY A 27 32.98 -22.50 20.92
N SER A 28 33.56 -23.05 19.84
CA SER A 28 34.99 -22.98 19.44
C SER A 28 35.22 -23.94 18.27
N GLY A 29 35.82 -23.45 17.19
CA GLY A 29 35.86 -24.13 15.89
C GLY A 29 37.12 -24.95 15.56
N VAL A 30 37.19 -25.26 14.25
CA VAL A 30 38.33 -25.66 13.40
C VAL A 30 38.43 -27.15 12.97
N ALA A 31 38.42 -27.29 11.63
CA ALA A 31 39.09 -28.25 10.74
C ALA A 31 38.45 -29.60 10.33
N LEU A 32 38.36 -29.71 8.99
CA LEU A 32 38.31 -30.89 8.12
C LEU A 32 38.96 -32.18 8.67
N VAL A 33 38.34 -33.33 8.36
CA VAL A 33 38.89 -34.42 7.51
C VAL A 33 37.89 -35.58 7.43
N ALA A 34 37.75 -36.14 6.22
CA ALA A 34 36.97 -37.32 5.92
C ALA A 34 37.54 -38.60 6.55
N CYS A 35 36.68 -39.49 7.07
CA CYS A 35 36.96 -40.92 7.04
C CYS A 35 35.69 -41.78 7.12
N SER A 36 35.71 -42.85 6.33
CA SER A 36 34.65 -43.83 6.13
C SER A 36 34.72 -44.96 7.16
N ALA A 37 33.57 -45.48 7.60
CA ALA A 37 33.33 -46.89 7.97
C ALA A 37 31.82 -47.05 8.27
N ARG A 38 30.99 -47.64 7.38
CA ARG A 38 30.71 -49.08 7.24
C ARG A 38 30.47 -49.82 8.57
N LEU A 39 29.20 -50.18 8.79
CA LEU A 39 28.66 -51.45 9.34
C LEU A 39 27.13 -51.31 9.16
N GLY A 40 26.44 -52.03 8.28
CA GLY A 40 26.16 -53.47 8.34
C GLY A 40 24.63 -53.65 8.46
N ALA A 41 23.89 -53.55 7.35
CA ALA A 41 23.16 -54.66 6.73
C ALA A 41 21.88 -55.15 7.45
N ARG A 42 20.71 -54.88 6.84
CA ARG A 42 19.77 -55.92 6.36
C ARG A 42 18.74 -55.32 5.40
N ALA A 43 18.42 -56.10 4.37
CA ALA A 43 17.87 -55.67 3.09
C ALA A 43 16.41 -56.10 2.90
N THR A 44 15.65 -55.28 2.17
CA THR A 44 14.70 -55.62 1.08
C THR A 44 14.43 -54.29 0.33
N GLY A 45 14.42 -54.13 -0.98
CA GLY A 45 14.66 -55.03 -2.10
C GLY A 45 13.79 -54.66 -3.31
N ILE A 46 13.93 -53.48 -3.94
CA ILE A 46 13.50 -53.24 -5.34
C ILE A 46 14.51 -52.28 -6.03
N ARG A 47 15.16 -52.77 -7.10
CA ARG A 47 16.12 -52.03 -7.96
C ARG A 47 15.42 -51.55 -9.25
N GLN A 48 15.71 -50.32 -9.69
CA GLN A 48 15.63 -49.91 -11.10
C GLN A 48 17.04 -49.58 -11.66
N PRO A 49 17.32 -49.78 -12.96
CA PRO A 49 18.69 -49.81 -13.48
C PRO A 49 19.17 -48.43 -14.01
N ARG A 50 20.34 -47.99 -13.52
CA ARG A 50 21.09 -46.76 -13.89
C ARG A 50 21.57 -46.67 -15.36
N ARG A 51 21.12 -47.54 -16.27
CA ARG A 51 21.54 -47.49 -17.69
C ARG A 51 20.66 -46.60 -18.58
N HIS A 52 19.44 -46.27 -18.18
CA HIS A 52 18.56 -45.39 -18.97
C HIS A 52 18.87 -43.89 -18.81
N GLN A 53 19.39 -43.47 -17.66
CA GLN A 53 19.69 -42.05 -17.39
C GLN A 53 20.92 -41.54 -18.16
N GLN A 54 21.94 -42.38 -18.37
CA GLN A 54 23.12 -42.00 -19.17
C GLN A 54 22.83 -42.00 -20.68
N GLN A 55 21.93 -42.86 -21.18
CA GLN A 55 21.51 -42.85 -22.59
C GLN A 55 20.61 -41.66 -22.93
N GLN A 56 19.73 -41.22 -22.02
CA GLN A 56 18.90 -40.03 -22.24
C GLN A 56 19.71 -38.72 -22.20
N GLN A 57 20.71 -38.60 -21.33
CA GLN A 57 21.60 -37.43 -21.31
C GLN A 57 22.50 -37.33 -22.55
N GLN A 58 22.97 -38.46 -23.10
CA GLN A 58 23.71 -38.46 -24.37
C GLN A 58 22.82 -38.16 -25.58
N GLN A 59 21.54 -38.58 -25.59
CA GLN A 59 20.61 -38.23 -26.66
C GLN A 59 20.19 -36.76 -26.63
N GLN A 60 20.03 -36.15 -25.46
CA GLN A 60 19.73 -34.71 -25.34
C GLN A 60 20.89 -33.82 -25.78
N GLN A 61 22.14 -34.18 -25.47
CA GLN A 61 23.32 -33.44 -25.94
C GLN A 61 23.55 -33.58 -27.46
N GLN A 62 23.16 -34.72 -28.06
CA GLN A 62 23.21 -34.90 -29.52
C GLN A 62 22.07 -34.20 -30.27
N HIS A 63 20.95 -33.88 -29.62
CA HIS A 63 19.85 -33.13 -30.22
C HIS A 63 20.13 -31.62 -30.26
N GLN A 64 20.77 -31.07 -29.23
CA GLN A 64 21.16 -29.65 -29.21
C GLN A 64 22.27 -29.29 -30.22
N GLN A 65 23.09 -30.26 -30.65
CA GLN A 65 24.10 -30.04 -31.70
C GLN A 65 23.57 -30.23 -33.14
N ARG A 66 22.30 -30.59 -33.33
CA ARG A 66 21.69 -30.85 -34.65
C ARG A 66 20.71 -29.76 -35.13
N HIS A 67 20.61 -28.62 -34.45
CA HIS A 67 19.80 -27.47 -34.90
C HIS A 67 20.59 -26.27 -35.41
N CYS A 68 21.91 -26.43 -35.62
CA CYS A 68 22.74 -25.47 -36.36
C CYS A 68 23.37 -26.16 -37.58
N ALA A 69 22.57 -26.56 -38.57
CA ALA A 69 23.06 -26.86 -39.93
C ALA A 69 21.90 -27.04 -40.94
N GLY A 70 21.68 -26.05 -41.80
CA GLY A 70 21.02 -26.23 -43.10
C GLY A 70 22.03 -26.69 -44.18
N PRO A 71 21.57 -27.26 -45.32
CA PRO A 71 22.44 -28.02 -46.22
C PRO A 71 23.18 -27.15 -47.24
N GLY A 72 24.47 -27.43 -47.46
CA GLY A 72 25.27 -26.86 -48.55
C GLY A 72 26.70 -27.41 -48.61
N ARG A 73 26.97 -28.30 -49.58
CA ARG A 73 28.28 -28.77 -50.10
C ARG A 73 29.21 -27.58 -50.42
N VAL A 74 30.56 -27.58 -50.47
CA VAL A 74 31.72 -28.52 -50.54
C VAL A 74 32.96 -27.57 -50.47
N GLN A 75 34.06 -27.76 -49.74
CA GLN A 75 35.29 -28.55 -50.05
C GLN A 75 36.43 -28.04 -49.12
N GLY A 76 37.45 -28.88 -48.83
CA GLY A 76 38.81 -28.40 -48.52
C GLY A 76 39.40 -28.70 -47.13
N HIS A 77 40.28 -29.69 -47.07
CA HIS A 77 41.12 -30.11 -45.93
C HIS A 77 41.95 -28.99 -45.27
N ARG A 78 42.20 -29.04 -43.95
CA ARG A 78 43.35 -29.70 -43.29
C ARG A 78 43.34 -29.37 -41.78
N ARG A 79 43.63 -30.40 -40.95
CA ARG A 79 44.00 -30.24 -39.54
C ARG A 79 45.49 -29.92 -39.45
N CYS A 80 45.86 -28.89 -38.68
CA CYS A 80 47.11 -28.83 -37.92
C CYS A 80 46.83 -28.09 -36.60
N ALA A 81 47.21 -28.71 -35.48
CA ALA A 81 47.36 -28.06 -34.18
C ALA A 81 48.85 -27.64 -34.01
N PRO A 82 49.28 -27.16 -32.84
CA PRO A 82 49.15 -25.81 -32.30
C PRO A 82 50.53 -25.15 -32.15
N MET A 83 50.64 -23.81 -32.02
CA MET A 83 51.71 -23.11 -31.29
C MET A 83 51.53 -21.58 -31.38
N GLY A 84 51.74 -20.88 -30.27
CA GLY A 84 51.96 -19.44 -30.25
C GLY A 84 51.08 -18.68 -29.26
N LEU A 85 51.42 -18.76 -27.98
CA LEU A 85 51.05 -17.75 -26.97
C LEU A 85 51.73 -16.43 -27.37
N GLU A 86 50.96 -15.44 -27.82
CA GLU A 86 51.29 -14.04 -27.63
C GLU A 86 50.04 -13.28 -27.18
N SER A 87 50.22 -12.54 -26.09
CA SER A 87 49.23 -11.83 -25.31
C SER A 87 48.54 -10.72 -26.10
N ALA A 88 47.26 -10.92 -26.42
CA ALA A 88 46.34 -9.84 -26.69
C ALA A 88 45.38 -9.73 -25.51
N SER A 89 45.40 -8.55 -24.88
CA SER A 89 44.61 -8.14 -23.72
C SER A 89 43.20 -8.72 -23.70
N ALA A 90 42.85 -9.30 -22.55
CA ALA A 90 41.50 -9.65 -22.17
C ALA A 90 40.59 -8.40 -22.16
N GLN A 91 40.04 -8.04 -23.31
CA GLN A 91 38.77 -7.31 -23.40
C GLN A 91 37.70 -8.34 -23.79
N ALA A 92 37.38 -9.20 -22.83
CA ALA A 92 36.11 -9.87 -22.82
C ALA A 92 35.05 -8.80 -22.54
N GLN A 93 34.21 -8.49 -23.53
CA GLN A 93 32.98 -7.73 -23.33
C GLN A 93 32.12 -8.48 -22.31
N ALA A 94 32.25 -8.10 -21.04
CA ALA A 94 31.36 -8.52 -19.99
C ALA A 94 29.98 -7.92 -20.31
N SER A 95 29.00 -8.78 -20.57
CA SER A 95 27.58 -8.46 -20.43
C SER A 95 27.36 -7.94 -19.00
N ALA A 96 27.43 -6.62 -18.82
CA ALA A 96 27.32 -6.00 -17.51
C ALA A 96 25.84 -6.07 -17.07
N PHE A 97 25.53 -6.98 -16.16
CA PHE A 97 24.27 -6.96 -15.42
C PHE A 97 24.02 -5.55 -14.86
N ALA A 98 22.79 -5.05 -14.96
CA ALA A 98 22.42 -3.78 -14.36
C ALA A 98 22.71 -3.82 -12.86
N ARG A 99 23.35 -2.76 -12.34
CA ARG A 99 23.69 -2.63 -10.92
C ARG A 99 23.14 -1.31 -10.40
N ALA A 100 22.57 -1.35 -9.21
CA ALA A 100 22.09 -0.18 -8.49
C ALA A 100 22.61 -0.23 -7.05
N ALA A 101 23.09 0.90 -6.54
CA ALA A 101 23.20 1.11 -5.11
C ALA A 101 21.85 1.60 -4.57
N GLY A 102 21.50 1.23 -3.35
CA GLY A 102 20.21 1.59 -2.77
C GLY A 102 20.02 1.05 -1.37
N GLU A 103 18.83 1.28 -0.82
CA GLU A 103 18.40 0.76 0.47
C GLU A 103 17.30 -0.27 0.28
N LEU A 104 17.50 -1.48 0.81
CA LEU A 104 16.48 -2.51 0.91
C LEU A 104 15.86 -2.46 2.32
N PHE A 105 14.54 -2.39 2.41
CA PHE A 105 13.82 -2.34 3.69
C PHE A 105 12.52 -3.14 3.63
N LEU A 106 12.07 -3.62 4.80
CA LEU A 106 10.74 -4.20 4.95
C LEU A 106 9.71 -3.07 5.10
N TRP A 107 8.62 -3.19 4.36
CA TRP A 107 7.49 -2.26 4.46
C TRP A 107 6.25 -2.91 5.07
N ASP A 108 6.19 -4.25 5.07
CA ASP A 108 5.21 -5.05 5.82
C ASP A 108 5.97 -6.17 6.54
N ASP A 109 6.14 -6.03 7.86
CA ASP A 109 6.88 -6.99 8.68
C ASP A 109 6.12 -8.30 8.86
N ASP A 110 4.77 -8.26 8.83
CA ASP A 110 3.93 -9.44 9.05
C ASP A 110 4.00 -10.40 7.85
N LEU A 111 3.99 -9.85 6.63
CA LEU A 111 4.10 -10.60 5.38
C LEU A 111 5.55 -10.73 4.88
N GLY A 112 6.50 -10.02 5.51
CA GLY A 112 7.90 -10.00 5.10
C GLY A 112 8.13 -9.35 3.73
N LEU A 113 7.27 -8.40 3.34
CA LEU A 113 7.36 -7.74 2.04
C LEU A 113 8.41 -6.62 2.07
N ALA A 114 9.29 -6.65 1.08
CA ALA A 114 10.43 -5.75 0.96
C ALA A 114 10.22 -4.72 -0.14
N ALA A 115 10.92 -3.60 -0.05
CA ALA A 115 11.03 -2.60 -1.11
C ALA A 115 12.48 -2.13 -1.23
N PHE A 116 12.87 -1.79 -2.46
CA PHE A 116 14.19 -1.27 -2.78
C PHE A 116 14.09 0.18 -3.23
N GLU A 117 14.69 1.10 -2.47
CA GLU A 117 14.87 2.49 -2.86
C GLU A 117 16.21 2.66 -3.56
N ILE A 118 16.16 2.99 -4.85
CA ILE A 118 17.33 3.11 -5.72
C ILE A 118 17.99 4.46 -5.47
N GLY A 119 19.31 4.46 -5.26
CA GLY A 119 20.08 5.62 -4.82
C GLY A 119 20.13 5.81 -3.30
N GLY A 120 19.33 5.06 -2.53
CA GLY A 120 19.26 5.12 -1.06
C GLY A 120 18.49 6.33 -0.53
N ARG A 121 18.46 6.53 0.79
CA ARG A 121 17.81 7.70 1.43
C ARG A 121 18.41 9.01 0.94
N GLY A 122 17.76 9.61 -0.05
CA GLY A 122 18.13 10.90 -0.65
C GLY A 122 17.30 12.07 -0.13
N LEU A 123 17.69 13.28 -0.52
CA LEU A 123 16.91 14.50 -0.32
C LEU A 123 15.75 14.53 -1.32
N GLY A 124 14.51 14.61 -0.83
CA GLY A 124 13.30 14.65 -1.68
C GLY A 124 12.10 14.03 -0.98
N SER A 125 10.90 14.59 -1.20
CA SER A 125 9.66 14.09 -0.61
C SER A 125 8.73 13.43 -1.64
N ARG A 126 9.22 13.14 -2.85
CA ARG A 126 8.42 12.56 -3.93
C ARG A 126 8.89 11.15 -4.28
N ALA A 127 7.97 10.19 -4.35
CA ALA A 127 8.29 8.82 -4.73
C ALA A 127 7.82 8.52 -6.16
N LEU A 128 8.70 7.97 -6.99
CA LEU A 128 8.30 7.24 -8.19
C LEU A 128 8.25 5.76 -7.81
N VAL A 129 7.05 5.25 -7.57
CA VAL A 129 6.82 3.85 -7.20
C VAL A 129 6.69 3.02 -8.47
N CYS A 130 7.62 2.10 -8.67
CA CYS A 130 7.70 1.27 -9.87
C CYS A 130 7.14 -0.13 -9.60
N ILE A 131 6.03 -0.46 -10.25
CA ILE A 131 5.34 -1.75 -10.18
C ILE A 131 5.67 -2.52 -11.46
N PRO A 132 6.48 -3.59 -11.38
CA PRO A 132 6.91 -4.35 -12.55
C PRO A 132 5.84 -5.39 -12.97
N GLY A 133 6.19 -6.30 -13.89
CA GLY A 133 5.29 -7.37 -14.30
C GLY A 133 5.04 -8.42 -13.19
N LEU A 134 4.01 -9.25 -13.36
CA LEU A 134 3.58 -10.25 -12.37
C LEU A 134 4.68 -11.26 -11.99
N THR A 135 5.55 -11.61 -12.93
CA THR A 135 6.66 -12.56 -12.70
C THR A 135 7.90 -11.90 -12.13
N ASP A 136 7.89 -10.58 -12.00
CA ASP A 136 9.06 -9.79 -11.66
C ASP A 136 9.19 -9.55 -10.16
N GLY A 137 10.33 -8.99 -9.80
CA GLY A 137 10.55 -8.33 -8.52
C GLY A 137 11.70 -7.34 -8.63
N LEU A 138 12.53 -7.27 -7.60
CA LEU A 138 13.55 -6.23 -7.51
C LEU A 138 14.54 -6.25 -8.70
N LEU A 139 14.74 -5.08 -9.32
CA LEU A 139 15.62 -4.81 -10.45
C LEU A 139 15.32 -5.60 -11.75
N SER A 140 14.10 -6.11 -11.94
CA SER A 140 13.67 -6.67 -13.22
C SER A 140 13.69 -5.63 -14.35
N LEU A 141 13.24 -4.41 -14.03
CA LEU A 141 13.23 -3.25 -14.91
C LEU A 141 14.65 -2.67 -15.02
N ARG A 142 15.38 -3.07 -16.07
CA ARG A 142 16.82 -2.77 -16.21
C ARG A 142 17.15 -1.28 -16.33
N TYR A 143 16.18 -0.46 -16.72
CA TYR A 143 16.35 0.99 -16.86
C TYR A 143 16.22 1.76 -15.54
N LEU A 144 15.79 1.12 -14.44
CA LEU A 144 15.57 1.81 -13.16
C LEU A 144 16.79 2.57 -12.60
N PRO A 145 18.05 2.08 -12.71
CA PRO A 145 19.20 2.85 -12.25
C PRO A 145 19.36 4.18 -13.00
N ALA A 146 19.24 4.15 -14.34
CA ALA A 146 19.31 5.34 -15.18
C ALA A 146 18.09 6.25 -14.94
N LEU A 147 16.92 5.66 -14.72
CA LEU A 147 15.71 6.40 -14.38
C LEU A 147 15.86 7.15 -13.06
N ALA A 148 16.39 6.50 -12.02
CA ALA A 148 16.62 7.10 -10.72
C ALA A 148 17.56 8.31 -10.79
N GLU A 149 18.63 8.22 -11.57
CA GLU A 149 19.54 9.35 -11.83
C GLU A 149 18.82 10.50 -12.56
N ALA A 150 18.07 10.19 -13.62
CA ALA A 150 17.37 11.19 -14.42
C ALA A 150 16.29 11.94 -13.61
N VAL A 151 15.47 11.24 -12.84
CA VAL A 151 14.36 11.84 -12.08
C VAL A 151 14.83 12.53 -10.80
N ALA A 152 15.95 12.10 -10.20
CA ALA A 152 16.54 12.78 -9.06
C ALA A 152 16.96 14.22 -9.42
N SER A 153 17.52 14.40 -10.63
CA SER A 153 17.88 15.73 -11.15
C SER A 153 16.66 16.61 -11.49
N THR A 154 15.47 16.01 -11.55
CA THR A 154 14.27 16.60 -12.12
C THR A 154 13.12 16.61 -11.11
N GLY A 155 13.18 17.50 -10.12
CA GLY A 155 12.08 17.71 -9.17
C GLY A 155 12.11 16.85 -7.90
N GLY A 156 13.22 16.18 -7.62
CA GLY A 156 13.48 15.49 -6.35
C GLY A 156 12.68 14.19 -6.17
N TRP A 157 12.39 13.49 -7.28
CA TRP A 157 11.79 12.16 -7.23
C TRP A 157 12.82 11.12 -6.81
N ARG A 158 12.41 10.20 -5.94
CA ARG A 158 13.20 9.02 -5.54
C ARG A 158 12.48 7.78 -6.04
N VAL A 159 13.22 6.86 -6.65
CA VAL A 159 12.65 5.65 -7.26
C VAL A 159 12.59 4.55 -6.22
N VAL A 160 11.39 4.00 -6.00
CA VAL A 160 11.16 2.91 -5.05
C VAL A 160 10.44 1.77 -5.76
N GLN A 161 10.94 0.55 -5.60
CA GLN A 161 10.33 -0.64 -6.16
C GLN A 161 9.87 -1.57 -5.03
N PRO A 162 8.57 -1.73 -4.78
CA PRO A 162 8.06 -2.72 -3.84
C PRO A 162 8.08 -4.13 -4.43
N VAL A 163 8.20 -5.13 -3.56
CA VAL A 163 7.76 -6.50 -3.78
C VAL A 163 6.37 -6.62 -3.16
N LEU A 164 5.40 -7.07 -3.96
CA LEU A 164 4.04 -7.37 -3.53
C LEU A 164 3.88 -8.87 -3.34
N SER A 165 2.81 -9.31 -2.68
CA SER A 165 2.48 -10.73 -2.58
C SER A 165 2.23 -11.37 -3.95
N SER A 166 1.83 -10.59 -4.96
CA SER A 166 1.71 -11.04 -6.35
C SER A 166 3.04 -11.18 -7.09
N SER A 167 4.15 -10.69 -6.56
CA SER A 167 5.44 -10.79 -7.26
C SER A 167 5.92 -12.24 -7.42
N TYR A 168 6.81 -12.47 -8.38
CA TYR A 168 7.45 -13.75 -8.69
C TYR A 168 6.48 -14.90 -9.03
N SER A 169 6.06 -15.68 -8.02
CA SER A 169 5.17 -16.82 -8.18
C SER A 169 3.81 -16.63 -7.49
N GLY A 170 3.64 -15.56 -6.72
CA GLY A 170 2.40 -15.28 -6.01
C GLY A 170 1.29 -14.72 -6.88
N TRP A 171 1.62 -14.23 -8.09
CA TRP A 171 0.65 -13.66 -9.04
C TRP A 171 -0.48 -14.61 -9.38
N GLY A 172 -0.22 -15.92 -9.38
CA GLY A 172 -1.20 -16.94 -9.75
C GLY A 172 -2.31 -17.11 -8.72
N THR A 173 -2.10 -16.63 -7.49
CA THR A 173 -3.05 -16.73 -6.37
C THR A 173 -3.51 -15.36 -5.86
N SER A 174 -3.05 -14.26 -6.46
CA SER A 174 -3.44 -12.89 -6.09
C SER A 174 -4.59 -12.36 -6.98
N SER A 175 -5.01 -11.13 -6.70
CA SER A 175 -5.96 -10.35 -7.48
C SER A 175 -5.53 -8.88 -7.53
N LEU A 176 -6.07 -8.11 -8.49
CA LEU A 176 -5.83 -6.67 -8.55
C LEU A 176 -6.32 -5.95 -7.27
N ASP A 177 -7.38 -6.44 -6.63
CA ASP A 177 -7.86 -5.90 -5.35
C ASP A 177 -6.87 -6.15 -4.21
N ALA A 178 -6.24 -7.32 -4.16
CA ALA A 178 -5.20 -7.62 -3.18
C ALA A 178 -3.97 -6.73 -3.40
N ASP A 179 -3.55 -6.56 -4.65
CA ASP A 179 -2.43 -5.71 -5.03
C ASP A 179 -2.74 -4.23 -4.71
N ALA A 180 -3.96 -3.75 -4.98
CA ALA A 180 -4.39 -2.41 -4.60
C ALA A 180 -4.41 -2.19 -3.08
N ALA A 181 -4.84 -3.18 -2.29
CA ALA A 181 -4.82 -3.11 -0.83
C ALA A 181 -3.39 -3.11 -0.27
N GLU A 182 -2.47 -3.81 -0.91
CA GLU A 182 -1.04 -3.77 -0.59
C GLU A 182 -0.41 -2.44 -0.98
N LEU A 183 -0.73 -1.89 -2.15
CA LEU A 183 -0.31 -0.56 -2.55
C LEU A 183 -0.81 0.51 -1.58
N ASP A 184 -2.05 0.44 -1.09
CA ASP A 184 -2.56 1.34 -0.05
C ASP A 184 -1.67 1.30 1.21
N ARG A 185 -1.37 0.10 1.73
CA ARG A 185 -0.49 -0.08 2.90
C ARG A 185 0.91 0.43 2.62
N PHE A 186 1.45 0.13 1.45
CA PHE A 186 2.78 0.54 1.04
C PHE A 186 2.90 2.06 0.92
N LEU A 187 1.94 2.71 0.27
CA LEU A 187 1.87 4.15 0.14
C LEU A 187 1.71 4.85 1.51
N ALA A 188 0.89 4.29 2.40
CA ALA A 188 0.78 4.77 3.78
C ALA A 188 2.10 4.62 4.57
N TYR A 189 2.84 3.51 4.36
CA TYR A 189 4.18 3.31 4.91
C TYR A 189 5.18 4.32 4.34
N LEU A 190 5.20 4.54 3.03
CA LEU A 190 6.08 5.53 2.39
C LEU A 190 5.84 6.93 2.96
N ARG A 191 4.58 7.29 3.19
CA ARG A 191 4.20 8.56 3.83
C ARG A 191 4.69 8.64 5.27
N THR A 192 4.40 7.62 6.08
CA THR A 192 4.63 7.64 7.54
C THR A 192 6.09 7.41 7.93
N ASN A 193 6.78 6.50 7.24
CA ASN A 193 8.09 5.99 7.65
C ASN A 193 9.24 6.49 6.77
N ARG A 194 8.94 6.95 5.54
CA ARG A 194 9.95 7.42 4.57
C ARG A 194 9.78 8.89 4.18
N GLY A 195 8.73 9.57 4.67
CA GLY A 195 8.52 11.01 4.53
C GLY A 195 8.10 11.46 3.11
N PHE A 196 7.51 10.56 2.32
CA PHE A 196 7.00 10.90 1.00
C PHE A 196 5.63 11.59 1.10
N THR A 197 5.46 12.69 0.37
CA THR A 197 4.24 13.52 0.36
C THR A 197 3.51 13.50 -0.97
N GLU A 198 4.21 13.14 -2.06
CA GLU A 198 3.65 13.02 -3.39
C GLU A 198 4.16 11.73 -4.03
N VAL A 199 3.32 11.06 -4.80
CA VAL A 199 3.67 9.82 -5.47
C VAL A 199 3.32 9.89 -6.95
N ALA A 200 4.18 9.32 -7.77
CA ALA A 200 3.89 8.94 -9.14
C ALA A 200 4.00 7.43 -9.21
N LEU A 201 3.08 6.80 -9.92
CA LEU A 201 3.10 5.35 -10.13
C LEU A 201 3.62 5.06 -11.54
N LEU A 202 4.57 4.13 -11.64
CA LEU A 202 5.02 3.57 -12.90
C LEU A 202 4.61 2.10 -12.94
N GLY A 203 3.71 1.76 -13.84
CA GLY A 203 3.38 0.37 -14.18
C GLY A 203 4.17 -0.05 -15.41
N SER A 204 4.79 -1.23 -15.36
CA SER A 204 5.44 -1.86 -16.51
C SER A 204 4.78 -3.20 -16.78
N SER A 205 4.48 -3.50 -18.05
CA SER A 205 3.78 -4.72 -18.43
C SER A 205 2.45 -4.82 -17.69
N THR A 206 2.13 -5.97 -17.09
CA THR A 206 0.96 -6.19 -16.24
C THR A 206 0.87 -5.26 -15.02
N GLY A 207 1.99 -4.70 -14.54
CA GLY A 207 1.96 -3.66 -13.50
C GLY A 207 1.18 -2.41 -13.92
N CYS A 208 0.91 -2.22 -15.23
CA CYS A 208 -0.03 -1.21 -15.70
C CYS A 208 -1.47 -1.47 -15.22
N GLN A 209 -1.90 -2.73 -15.09
CA GLN A 209 -3.21 -3.10 -14.55
C GLN A 209 -3.32 -2.67 -13.09
N ASP A 210 -2.27 -2.92 -12.29
CA ASP A 210 -2.23 -2.51 -10.88
C ASP A 210 -2.36 -0.99 -10.75
N VAL A 211 -1.64 -0.21 -11.56
CA VAL A 211 -1.73 1.26 -11.55
C VAL A 211 -3.14 1.72 -11.91
N VAL A 212 -3.70 1.21 -13.01
CA VAL A 212 -5.03 1.61 -13.47
C VAL A 212 -6.09 1.21 -12.44
N HIS A 213 -6.03 0.00 -11.90
CA HIS A 213 -6.97 -0.50 -10.89
C HIS A 213 -6.85 0.28 -9.59
N PHE A 214 -5.64 0.49 -9.09
CA PHE A 214 -5.39 1.24 -7.86
C PHE A 214 -5.94 2.67 -7.94
N LEU A 215 -5.80 3.35 -9.08
CA LEU A 215 -6.39 4.68 -9.28
C LEU A 215 -7.92 4.71 -9.21
N LYS A 216 -8.58 3.55 -9.35
CA LYS A 216 -10.03 3.41 -9.23
C LYS A 216 -10.49 3.13 -7.79
N VAL A 217 -9.79 2.24 -7.09
CA VAL A 217 -10.28 1.65 -5.82
C VAL A 217 -9.40 1.94 -4.61
N GLY A 218 -8.16 2.41 -4.81
CA GLY A 218 -7.19 2.64 -3.75
C GLY A 218 -7.59 3.80 -2.85
N ARG A 219 -7.52 3.61 -1.52
CA ARG A 219 -7.81 4.66 -0.53
C ARG A 219 -6.78 5.77 -0.54
N GLU A 220 -5.53 5.45 -0.86
CA GLU A 220 -4.42 6.41 -0.97
C GLU A 220 -4.21 6.91 -2.42
N ALA A 221 -5.12 6.60 -3.36
CA ALA A 221 -5.03 7.06 -4.74
C ALA A 221 -4.97 8.59 -4.88
N GLY A 222 -5.55 9.33 -3.92
CA GLY A 222 -5.48 10.79 -3.84
C GLY A 222 -4.06 11.35 -3.65
N MET A 223 -3.07 10.53 -3.27
CA MET A 223 -1.65 10.92 -3.20
C MET A 223 -0.95 10.82 -4.57
N VAL A 224 -1.53 10.10 -5.53
CA VAL A 224 -0.94 9.90 -6.84
C VAL A 224 -1.12 11.17 -7.69
N ARG A 225 -0.01 11.74 -8.17
CA ARG A 225 0.03 12.98 -8.95
C ARG A 225 0.29 12.73 -10.44
N ALA A 226 0.83 11.56 -10.79
CA ALA A 226 1.08 11.17 -12.16
C ALA A 226 1.13 9.65 -12.29
N ALA A 227 0.82 9.15 -13.48
CA ALA A 227 1.02 7.76 -13.86
C ALA A 227 1.96 7.65 -15.07
N VAL A 228 2.74 6.57 -15.11
CA VAL A 228 3.55 6.17 -16.27
C VAL A 228 3.20 4.72 -16.57
N LEU A 229 2.67 4.46 -17.76
CA LEU A 229 2.26 3.13 -18.20
C LEU A 229 3.19 2.70 -19.32
N GLN A 230 4.09 1.77 -19.03
CA GLN A 230 5.07 1.23 -19.98
C GLN A 230 4.65 -0.15 -20.45
N ALA A 231 4.46 -0.29 -21.76
CA ALA A 231 3.93 -1.49 -22.42
C ALA A 231 2.63 -2.03 -21.77
N PRO A 232 1.55 -1.21 -21.66
CA PRO A 232 0.24 -1.72 -21.28
C PRO A 232 -0.35 -2.56 -22.42
N VAL A 233 -0.08 -3.85 -22.39
CA VAL A 233 -0.53 -4.83 -23.38
C VAL A 233 -1.56 -5.78 -22.77
N SER A 234 -2.34 -6.44 -23.63
CA SER A 234 -3.33 -7.41 -23.20
C SER A 234 -2.69 -8.77 -22.93
N ASP A 235 -2.77 -9.25 -21.69
CA ASP A 235 -2.43 -10.64 -21.35
C ASP A 235 -3.27 -11.62 -22.17
N ARG A 236 -4.55 -11.33 -22.34
CA ARG A 236 -5.49 -12.20 -23.07
C ARG A 236 -5.03 -12.43 -24.50
N GLU A 237 -4.66 -11.36 -25.21
CA GLU A 237 -4.16 -11.43 -26.58
C GLU A 237 -2.75 -12.04 -26.64
N ALA A 238 -1.89 -11.69 -25.69
CA ALA A 238 -0.54 -12.25 -25.56
C ALA A 238 -0.55 -13.78 -25.33
N ILE A 239 -1.39 -14.26 -24.40
CA ILE A 239 -1.59 -15.67 -24.08
C ILE A 239 -2.17 -16.40 -25.29
N GLN A 240 -3.11 -15.80 -26.01
CA GLN A 240 -3.68 -16.39 -27.22
C GLN A 240 -2.63 -16.57 -28.32
N MET A 241 -1.69 -15.63 -28.48
CA MET A 241 -0.57 -15.76 -29.41
C MET A 241 0.45 -16.81 -28.96
N GLN A 242 0.83 -16.82 -27.68
CA GLN A 242 1.76 -17.80 -27.11
C GLN A 242 1.19 -19.22 -27.12
N SER A 243 -0.14 -19.34 -27.06
CA SER A 243 -0.88 -20.58 -27.25
C SER A 243 -0.81 -21.11 -28.69
N GLY A 244 0.01 -20.51 -29.56
CA GLY A 244 0.33 -20.82 -30.98
C GLY A 244 0.76 -22.26 -31.32
N ARG A 245 0.02 -23.24 -30.82
CA ARG A 245 0.03 -24.68 -31.15
C ARG A 245 -1.05 -25.01 -32.19
N GLY A 246 -1.60 -24.00 -32.88
CA GLY A 246 -2.75 -24.12 -33.78
C GLY A 246 -4.06 -24.35 -33.02
N GLU A 247 -5.12 -24.77 -33.74
CA GLU A 247 -6.48 -24.95 -33.20
C GLU A 247 -6.57 -25.76 -31.90
N MET A 248 -5.59 -26.62 -31.63
CA MET A 248 -5.56 -27.44 -30.43
C MET A 248 -5.27 -26.63 -29.16
N GLY A 249 -4.37 -25.64 -29.24
CA GLY A 249 -4.06 -24.75 -28.11
C GLY A 249 -5.25 -23.87 -27.75
N ASP A 250 -5.92 -23.31 -28.75
CA ASP A 250 -7.13 -22.50 -28.56
C ASP A 250 -8.27 -23.30 -27.92
N ARG A 251 -8.46 -24.56 -28.35
CA ARG A 251 -9.46 -25.46 -27.74
C ARG A 251 -9.12 -25.80 -26.29
N GLU A 252 -7.85 -25.99 -25.94
CA GLU A 252 -7.43 -26.23 -24.56
C GLU A 252 -7.62 -24.99 -23.69
N LEU A 253 -7.24 -23.81 -24.18
CA LEU A 253 -7.46 -22.54 -23.50
C LEU A 253 -8.96 -22.31 -23.22
N GLU A 254 -9.82 -22.52 -24.22
CA GLU A 254 -11.26 -22.37 -24.07
C GLU A 254 -11.85 -23.40 -23.10
N ARG A 255 -11.37 -24.64 -23.15
CA ARG A 255 -11.76 -25.68 -22.17
C ARG A 255 -11.41 -25.27 -20.74
N PHE A 256 -10.21 -24.74 -20.51
CA PHE A 256 -9.80 -24.33 -19.17
C PHE A 256 -10.48 -23.04 -18.72
N ARG A 257 -10.81 -22.11 -19.63
CA ARG A 257 -11.67 -20.95 -19.34
C ARG A 257 -13.04 -21.40 -18.84
N ALA A 258 -13.70 -22.31 -19.57
CA ALA A 258 -14.99 -22.85 -19.17
C ALA A 258 -14.92 -23.57 -17.81
N ALA A 259 -13.84 -24.32 -17.54
CA ALA A 259 -13.62 -24.94 -16.24
C ALA A 259 -13.44 -23.90 -15.14
N ALA A 260 -12.63 -22.85 -15.37
CA ALA A 260 -12.42 -21.76 -14.43
C ALA A 260 -13.74 -21.03 -14.10
N SER A 261 -14.55 -20.70 -15.11
CA SER A 261 -15.87 -20.09 -14.92
C SER A 261 -16.82 -20.98 -14.11
N SER A 262 -16.82 -22.30 -14.33
CA SER A 262 -17.62 -23.25 -13.52
C SER A 262 -17.17 -23.27 -12.07
N MET A 263 -15.86 -23.37 -11.83
CA MET A 263 -15.29 -23.33 -10.49
C MET A 263 -15.66 -22.03 -9.75
N ILE A 264 -15.59 -20.88 -10.42
CA ILE A 264 -16.01 -19.59 -9.84
C ILE A 264 -17.51 -19.61 -9.48
N ALA A 265 -18.37 -20.09 -10.38
CA ALA A 265 -19.81 -20.19 -10.14
C ALA A 265 -20.16 -21.15 -8.98
N GLU A 266 -19.32 -22.14 -8.72
CA GLU A 266 -19.42 -23.10 -7.62
C GLU A 266 -18.78 -22.60 -6.31
N GLY A 267 -18.27 -21.37 -6.27
CA GLY A 267 -17.60 -20.80 -5.09
C GLY A 267 -16.16 -21.30 -4.87
N GLN A 268 -15.55 -21.89 -5.90
CA GLN A 268 -14.20 -22.45 -5.91
C GLN A 268 -13.22 -21.56 -6.69
N GLY A 269 -13.44 -20.25 -6.73
CA GLY A 269 -12.58 -19.30 -7.44
C GLY A 269 -11.12 -19.32 -6.97
N ASP A 270 -10.90 -19.53 -5.67
CA ASP A 270 -9.56 -19.55 -5.07
C ASP A 270 -8.84 -20.90 -5.19
N GLU A 271 -9.51 -21.93 -5.74
CA GLU A 271 -8.91 -23.24 -5.93
C GLU A 271 -7.94 -23.26 -7.10
N VAL A 272 -6.81 -23.92 -6.92
CA VAL A 272 -5.76 -24.03 -7.94
C VAL A 272 -6.23 -24.91 -9.10
N MET A 273 -6.07 -24.40 -10.31
CA MET A 273 -6.41 -25.12 -11.53
C MET A 273 -5.45 -26.29 -11.81
N PRO A 274 -5.89 -27.32 -12.57
CA PRO A 274 -5.04 -28.42 -12.98
C PRO A 274 -3.75 -27.93 -13.66
N ARG A 275 -2.64 -28.66 -13.46
CA ARG A 275 -1.32 -28.35 -14.04
C ARG A 275 -1.31 -28.01 -15.53
N ALA A 276 -2.18 -28.66 -16.29
CA ALA A 276 -2.32 -28.39 -17.71
C ALA A 276 -2.80 -26.96 -18.03
N ALA A 277 -3.61 -26.33 -17.17
CA ALA A 277 -4.09 -24.97 -17.36
C ALA A 277 -2.97 -23.93 -17.21
N TRP A 278 -2.23 -23.95 -16.11
CA TRP A 278 -1.17 -22.97 -15.87
C TRP A 278 0.06 -23.17 -16.78
N LEU A 279 0.25 -24.36 -17.36
CA LEU A 279 1.24 -24.55 -18.43
C LEU A 279 0.92 -23.78 -19.72
N LEU A 280 -0.32 -23.28 -19.89
CA LEU A 280 -0.68 -22.38 -20.98
C LEU A 280 -0.25 -20.93 -20.72
N LEU A 281 -0.01 -20.56 -19.46
CA LEU A 281 0.30 -19.19 -19.05
C LEU A 281 1.80 -18.92 -18.87
N GLY A 282 2.65 -19.95 -18.97
CA GLY A 282 4.11 -19.80 -18.88
C GLY A 282 4.78 -20.80 -17.92
N PRO A 283 5.97 -20.45 -17.36
CA PRO A 283 6.67 -21.28 -16.37
C PRO A 283 5.75 -21.68 -15.20
N PRO A 284 6.02 -22.80 -14.51
CA PRO A 284 5.03 -23.50 -13.70
C PRO A 284 4.76 -22.74 -12.39
N HIS A 285 3.91 -21.72 -12.45
CA HIS A 285 3.32 -21.05 -11.30
C HIS A 285 1.87 -21.51 -11.14
N PRO A 286 1.48 -22.08 -9.98
CA PRO A 286 0.10 -22.46 -9.73
C PRO A 286 -0.82 -21.25 -9.90
N VAL A 287 -1.92 -21.43 -10.64
CA VAL A 287 -2.91 -20.36 -10.90
C VAL A 287 -4.28 -20.81 -10.40
N THR A 288 -4.99 -19.95 -9.67
CA THR A 288 -6.36 -20.20 -9.21
C THR A 288 -7.36 -20.10 -10.36
N ALA A 289 -8.57 -20.64 -10.19
CA ALA A 289 -9.63 -20.49 -11.17
C ALA A 289 -9.94 -19.01 -11.45
N TYR A 290 -10.02 -18.18 -10.40
CA TYR A 290 -10.20 -16.73 -10.53
C TYR A 290 -9.11 -16.10 -11.40
N ARG A 291 -7.83 -16.33 -11.07
CA ARG A 291 -6.74 -15.64 -11.77
C ARG A 291 -6.60 -16.11 -13.21
N PHE A 292 -6.80 -17.40 -13.47
CA PHE A 292 -6.83 -17.94 -14.83
C PHE A 292 -7.95 -17.30 -15.65
N HIS A 293 -9.16 -17.24 -15.10
CA HIS A 293 -10.29 -16.59 -15.74
C HIS A 293 -10.03 -15.10 -15.99
N SER A 294 -9.43 -14.41 -15.01
CA SER A 294 -9.19 -12.98 -15.08
C SER A 294 -8.20 -12.59 -16.19
N LEU A 295 -7.08 -13.31 -16.30
CA LEU A 295 -6.04 -13.06 -17.32
C LEU A 295 -6.45 -13.50 -18.73
N THR A 296 -7.34 -14.48 -18.85
CA THR A 296 -7.68 -15.08 -20.13
C THR A 296 -9.07 -14.69 -20.64
N GLY A 297 -9.95 -14.14 -19.82
CA GLY A 297 -11.31 -13.78 -20.22
C GLY A 297 -11.39 -12.45 -20.96
N ARG A 298 -12.51 -12.24 -21.68
CA ARG A 298 -12.87 -10.93 -22.24
C ARG A 298 -13.72 -10.17 -21.23
N LEU A 299 -13.45 -8.87 -21.04
CA LEU A 299 -14.10 -8.00 -20.04
C LEU A 299 -14.01 -8.54 -18.61
N THR A 300 -12.98 -9.33 -18.31
CA THR A 300 -12.59 -9.69 -16.96
C THR A 300 -11.75 -8.58 -16.32
N ASP A 301 -11.28 -8.78 -15.10
CA ASP A 301 -10.64 -7.71 -14.33
C ASP A 301 -9.30 -7.27 -14.94
N ASP A 302 -8.48 -8.20 -15.44
CA ASP A 302 -7.19 -7.88 -16.09
C ASP A 302 -7.32 -7.43 -17.56
N ASP A 303 -8.50 -7.60 -18.18
CA ASP A 303 -8.74 -7.29 -19.59
C ASP A 303 -8.98 -5.78 -19.82
N MET A 304 -7.93 -4.99 -19.63
CA MET A 304 -7.97 -3.52 -19.69
C MET A 304 -7.45 -2.93 -21.01
N PHE A 305 -6.57 -3.67 -21.71
CA PHE A 305 -5.77 -3.14 -22.83
C PHE A 305 -5.94 -3.91 -24.14
N SER A 306 -6.93 -4.81 -24.22
CA SER A 306 -7.19 -5.59 -25.44
C SER A 306 -7.59 -4.71 -26.63
N SER A 307 -7.00 -5.02 -27.78
CA SER A 307 -7.20 -4.25 -29.01
C SER A 307 -8.63 -4.35 -29.56
N ASP A 308 -9.34 -5.43 -29.26
CA ASP A 308 -10.71 -5.72 -29.74
C ASP A 308 -11.83 -5.12 -28.85
N LEU A 309 -11.50 -4.47 -27.74
CA LEU A 309 -12.48 -3.78 -26.90
C LEU A 309 -12.97 -2.56 -27.67
N SER A 310 -14.27 -2.29 -27.67
CA SER A 310 -14.83 -1.06 -28.24
C SER A 310 -14.39 0.17 -27.45
N ASP A 311 -14.46 1.35 -28.05
CA ASP A 311 -14.07 2.60 -27.37
C ASP A 311 -14.93 2.87 -26.12
N GLN A 312 -16.20 2.41 -26.10
CA GLN A 312 -17.05 2.48 -24.92
C GLN A 312 -16.57 1.54 -23.80
N GLU A 313 -16.16 0.31 -24.15
CA GLU A 313 -15.61 -0.65 -23.18
C GLU A 313 -14.27 -0.17 -22.63
N LEU A 314 -13.38 0.35 -23.49
CA LEU A 314 -12.12 0.98 -23.07
C LEU A 314 -12.38 2.16 -22.15
N HIS A 315 -13.32 3.04 -22.49
CA HIS A 315 -13.67 4.17 -21.63
C HIS A 315 -14.23 3.72 -20.27
N ALA A 316 -15.05 2.67 -20.22
CA ALA A 316 -15.54 2.11 -18.96
C ALA A 316 -14.42 1.51 -18.08
N ARG A 317 -13.33 1.06 -18.70
CA ARG A 317 -12.16 0.49 -18.01
C ARG A 317 -11.10 1.52 -17.64
N LEU A 318 -10.99 2.62 -18.38
CA LEU A 318 -9.84 3.54 -18.30
C LEU A 318 -10.23 4.99 -18.00
N GLY A 319 -11.49 5.37 -18.19
CA GLY A 319 -11.95 6.76 -18.07
C GLY A 319 -11.81 7.35 -16.67
N HIS A 320 -11.65 6.50 -15.65
CA HIS A 320 -11.38 6.93 -14.27
C HIS A 320 -9.92 7.36 -14.04
N VAL A 321 -8.99 7.09 -14.96
CA VAL A 321 -7.59 7.53 -14.86
C VAL A 321 -7.56 9.05 -14.98
N ALA A 322 -7.56 9.75 -13.85
CA ALA A 322 -7.74 11.20 -13.78
C ALA A 322 -6.46 12.00 -13.54
N VAL A 323 -5.31 11.32 -13.48
CA VAL A 323 -4.00 11.93 -13.29
C VAL A 323 -3.29 12.11 -14.63
N PRO A 324 -2.40 13.12 -14.76
CA PRO A 324 -1.47 13.20 -15.88
C PRO A 324 -0.80 11.85 -16.11
N THR A 325 -0.80 11.37 -17.35
CA THR A 325 -0.33 10.01 -17.68
C THR A 325 0.64 10.03 -18.85
N LEU A 326 1.79 9.38 -18.72
CA LEU A 326 2.66 9.02 -19.85
C LEU A 326 2.35 7.59 -20.28
N LEU A 327 1.84 7.44 -21.50
CA LEU A 327 1.52 6.16 -22.13
C LEU A 327 2.63 5.80 -23.13
N ALA A 328 3.46 4.81 -22.81
CA ALA A 328 4.61 4.40 -23.61
C ALA A 328 4.43 2.99 -24.18
N LEU A 329 4.37 2.87 -25.50
CA LEU A 329 4.32 1.59 -26.22
C LEU A 329 5.54 1.46 -27.14
N SER A 330 5.90 0.22 -27.48
CA SER A 330 6.90 -0.10 -28.50
C SER A 330 6.21 -0.59 -29.76
N ALA A 331 6.68 -0.14 -30.93
CA ALA A 331 6.14 -0.58 -32.23
C ALA A 331 6.47 -2.05 -32.53
N ASP A 332 7.53 -2.58 -31.91
CA ASP A 332 8.03 -3.94 -32.04
C ASP A 332 7.76 -4.81 -30.79
N ASP A 333 6.77 -4.45 -29.96
CA ASP A 333 6.41 -5.22 -28.76
C ASP A 333 5.93 -6.64 -29.12
N GLU A 334 6.65 -7.66 -28.65
CA GLU A 334 6.42 -9.06 -28.97
C GLU A 334 5.12 -9.65 -28.40
N TYR A 335 4.45 -8.94 -27.48
CA TYR A 335 3.17 -9.34 -26.90
C TYR A 335 1.96 -8.62 -27.52
N VAL A 336 2.19 -7.70 -28.46
CA VAL A 336 1.12 -7.09 -29.26
C VAL A 336 0.89 -7.92 -30.54
N PRO A 337 -0.35 -8.29 -30.87
CA PRO A 337 -0.60 -9.05 -32.10
C PRO A 337 -0.15 -8.33 -33.36
N SER A 338 0.46 -9.06 -34.29
CA SER A 338 1.04 -8.50 -35.52
C SER A 338 0.05 -7.80 -36.46
N HIS A 339 -1.26 -8.01 -36.24
CA HIS A 339 -2.33 -7.33 -36.99
C HIS A 339 -2.81 -6.04 -36.30
N VAL A 340 -2.38 -5.77 -35.07
CA VAL A 340 -2.71 -4.58 -34.29
C VAL A 340 -1.65 -3.52 -34.56
N ASP A 341 -2.11 -2.32 -34.91
CA ASP A 341 -1.24 -1.14 -35.05
C ASP A 341 -1.01 -0.50 -33.66
N PRO A 342 0.24 -0.48 -33.13
CA PRO A 342 0.54 0.10 -31.82
C PRO A 342 0.24 1.60 -31.72
N GLU A 343 0.34 2.36 -32.81
CA GLU A 343 -0.01 3.79 -32.79
C GLU A 343 -1.52 3.98 -32.63
N GLN A 344 -2.30 3.20 -33.37
CA GLN A 344 -3.75 3.21 -33.26
C GLN A 344 -4.21 2.75 -31.86
N LEU A 345 -3.62 1.67 -31.34
CA LEU A 345 -3.89 1.18 -29.99
C LEU A 345 -3.59 2.26 -28.95
N SER A 346 -2.41 2.88 -29.03
CA SER A 346 -2.00 3.98 -28.14
C SER A 346 -2.96 5.16 -28.19
N SER A 347 -3.48 5.53 -29.37
CA SER A 347 -4.52 6.57 -29.45
C SER A 347 -5.78 6.17 -28.72
N ARG A 348 -6.31 4.98 -28.97
CA ARG A 348 -7.58 4.54 -28.37
C ARG A 348 -7.51 4.42 -26.86
N LEU A 349 -6.41 3.88 -26.33
CA LEU A 349 -6.15 3.82 -24.89
C LEU A 349 -6.01 5.22 -24.29
N GLY A 350 -5.18 6.06 -24.92
CA GLY A 350 -4.93 7.42 -24.45
C GLY A 350 -6.17 8.31 -24.48
N ASP A 351 -6.98 8.23 -25.53
CA ASP A 351 -8.22 8.99 -25.67
C ASP A 351 -9.27 8.54 -24.64
N SER A 352 -9.34 7.22 -24.37
CA SER A 352 -10.23 6.65 -23.35
C SER A 352 -9.86 7.11 -21.93
N MET A 353 -8.56 7.14 -21.58
CA MET A 353 -8.04 7.68 -20.32
C MET A 353 -8.24 9.20 -20.22
N ALA A 354 -7.95 9.92 -21.31
CA ALA A 354 -8.10 11.37 -21.35
C ALA A 354 -9.54 11.80 -21.09
N ALA A 355 -10.54 11.01 -21.54
CA ALA A 355 -11.96 11.31 -21.35
C ALA A 355 -12.31 12.75 -21.78
N GLY A 356 -11.73 13.22 -22.89
CA GLY A 356 -11.89 14.58 -23.42
C GLY A 356 -11.03 15.66 -22.77
N ARG A 357 -10.20 15.33 -21.77
CA ARG A 357 -9.29 16.29 -21.10
C ARG A 357 -8.00 16.45 -21.91
N ALA A 358 -7.90 17.57 -22.62
CA ALA A 358 -6.73 17.87 -23.45
C ALA A 358 -5.44 17.93 -22.61
N GLY A 359 -4.38 17.27 -23.09
CA GLY A 359 -3.06 17.28 -22.45
C GLY A 359 -2.94 16.38 -21.21
N LEU A 360 -3.98 15.65 -20.81
CA LEU A 360 -3.90 14.72 -19.68
C LEU A 360 -2.99 13.52 -19.98
N VAL A 361 -3.07 12.99 -21.21
CA VAL A 361 -2.27 11.82 -21.62
C VAL A 361 -1.23 12.25 -22.64
N GLN A 362 0.03 12.06 -22.30
CA GLN A 362 1.16 12.13 -23.21
C GLN A 362 1.44 10.72 -23.76
N ARG A 363 1.57 10.60 -25.08
CA ARG A 363 1.89 9.33 -25.75
C ARG A 363 3.34 9.30 -26.19
N LEU A 364 3.97 8.15 -26.05
CA LEU A 364 5.31 7.84 -26.55
C LEU A 364 5.25 6.50 -27.31
N ILE A 365 5.69 6.52 -28.57
CA ILE A 365 5.87 5.30 -29.36
C ILE A 365 7.36 5.13 -29.61
N LEU A 366 7.92 4.02 -29.16
CA LEU A 366 9.31 3.64 -29.36
C LEU A 366 9.41 2.76 -30.60
N ALA A 367 10.31 3.10 -31.53
CA ALA A 367 10.44 2.35 -32.78
C ALA A 367 11.01 0.93 -32.58
N GLU A 368 11.98 0.76 -31.69
CA GLU A 368 12.69 -0.50 -31.42
C GLU A 368 12.97 -0.67 -29.91
N GLY A 369 11.92 -0.92 -29.15
CA GLY A 369 11.98 -1.09 -27.70
C GLY A 369 11.83 -2.53 -27.23
N GLY A 370 11.04 -3.32 -27.95
CA GLY A 370 10.43 -4.54 -27.43
C GLY A 370 9.59 -4.26 -26.17
N HIS A 371 9.11 -5.32 -25.54
CA HIS A 371 8.26 -5.21 -24.36
C HIS A 371 8.99 -4.66 -23.12
N GLY A 372 10.19 -5.19 -22.85
CA GLY A 372 10.97 -4.87 -21.64
C GLY A 372 11.97 -3.72 -21.78
N LEU A 373 11.95 -2.98 -22.88
CA LEU A 373 12.93 -1.92 -23.20
C LEU A 373 14.38 -2.42 -23.14
N CYS A 374 14.64 -3.55 -23.78
CA CYS A 374 15.94 -4.24 -23.71
C CYS A 374 17.07 -3.48 -24.45
N SER A 375 16.73 -2.60 -25.40
CA SER A 375 17.72 -1.82 -26.14
C SER A 375 18.16 -0.58 -25.34
N PRO A 376 19.47 -0.27 -25.24
CA PRO A 376 19.93 0.93 -24.53
C PRO A 376 19.35 2.23 -25.08
N ALA A 377 19.09 2.29 -26.39
CA ALA A 377 18.49 3.45 -27.04
C ALA A 377 17.03 3.67 -26.61
N ALA A 378 16.21 2.61 -26.63
CA ALA A 378 14.82 2.71 -26.19
C ALA A 378 14.72 2.98 -24.69
N ALA A 379 15.53 2.31 -23.87
CA ALA A 379 15.62 2.59 -22.43
C ALA A 379 15.97 4.06 -22.16
N SER A 380 16.98 4.61 -22.86
CA SER A 380 17.36 6.01 -22.73
C SER A 380 16.26 6.99 -23.16
N SER A 381 15.57 6.69 -24.27
CA SER A 381 14.45 7.49 -24.77
C SER A 381 13.28 7.48 -23.77
N PHE A 382 12.91 6.32 -23.25
CA PHE A 382 11.87 6.18 -22.23
C PHE A 382 12.23 6.89 -20.92
N VAL A 383 13.47 6.74 -20.44
CA VAL A 383 13.97 7.42 -19.23
C VAL A 383 13.90 8.94 -19.40
N SER A 384 14.36 9.45 -20.53
CA SER A 384 14.34 10.89 -20.82
C SER A 384 12.91 11.41 -20.88
N ALA A 385 12.03 10.72 -21.63
CA ALA A 385 10.63 11.10 -21.75
C ALA A 385 9.90 11.07 -20.39
N THR A 386 10.19 10.07 -19.55
CA THR A 386 9.62 9.95 -18.20
C THR A 386 10.09 11.09 -17.30
N ALA A 387 11.39 11.38 -17.28
CA ALA A 387 11.94 12.47 -16.48
C ALA A 387 11.35 13.83 -16.91
N GLU A 388 11.31 14.10 -18.21
CA GLU A 388 10.69 15.32 -18.72
C GLU A 388 9.19 15.42 -18.44
N PHE A 389 8.47 14.30 -18.56
CA PHE A 389 7.04 14.24 -18.25
C PHE A 389 6.80 14.60 -16.78
N LEU A 390 7.53 13.97 -15.85
CA LEU A 390 7.43 14.29 -14.43
C LEU A 390 7.84 15.74 -14.13
N ALA A 391 8.84 16.29 -14.83
CA ALA A 391 9.22 17.70 -14.75
C ALA A 391 8.07 18.64 -15.15
N ARG A 392 7.42 18.34 -16.28
CA ARG A 392 6.30 19.12 -16.81
C ARG A 392 5.08 19.02 -15.90
N THR A 393 4.82 17.85 -15.34
CA THR A 393 3.76 17.70 -14.33
C THR A 393 4.05 18.62 -13.16
N LEU A 394 5.28 18.65 -12.62
CA LEU A 394 5.63 19.61 -11.56
C LEU A 394 5.53 21.09 -11.99
N ALA A 395 5.89 21.43 -13.23
CA ALA A 395 5.85 22.80 -13.74
C ALA A 395 4.42 23.29 -14.07
N SER A 396 3.54 22.40 -14.51
CA SER A 396 2.11 22.68 -14.73
C SER A 396 1.33 22.80 -13.41
N HIS A 397 1.92 22.37 -12.29
CA HIS A 397 1.45 22.67 -10.94
C HIS A 397 1.86 24.09 -10.45
N VAL A 398 2.40 24.97 -11.33
CA VAL A 398 2.53 26.42 -11.08
C VAL A 398 1.18 27.12 -11.39
N GLY A 399 0.20 26.77 -10.57
CA GLY A 399 -1.19 27.24 -10.50
C GLY A 399 -1.82 26.34 -9.42
N PRO A 400 -2.41 26.89 -8.34
CA PRO A 400 -2.25 26.32 -7.02
C PRO A 400 -2.94 24.97 -6.87
N THR A 401 -2.18 23.89 -7.03
CA THR A 401 -2.27 22.74 -6.14
C THR A 401 -0.83 22.31 -5.85
N ARG A 402 -0.27 22.93 -4.80
CA ARG A 402 0.77 22.29 -3.97
C ARG A 402 0.32 20.84 -3.68
N PRO A 403 1.21 19.92 -3.23
CA PRO A 403 0.68 18.83 -2.38
C PRO A 403 -0.21 19.54 -1.39
N GLU A 404 -1.49 19.16 -1.25
CA GLU A 404 -2.26 19.80 -0.19
C GLU A 404 -1.41 19.51 1.04
N VAL A 405 -0.79 20.57 1.56
CA VAL A 405 -0.07 20.44 2.80
C VAL A 405 -1.26 20.20 3.67
N THR A 406 -1.46 18.95 4.04
CA THR A 406 -2.38 18.66 5.12
C THR A 406 -1.92 19.62 6.21
N TRP A 407 -2.84 20.37 6.77
CA TRP A 407 -2.54 21.54 7.59
C TRP A 407 -1.66 21.19 8.81
N GLU A 408 -1.51 19.91 9.16
CA GLU A 408 -0.82 19.39 10.34
C GLU A 408 0.64 19.82 10.47
N PRO A 409 1.55 19.77 9.46
CA PRO A 409 2.93 20.23 9.65
C PRO A 409 3.04 21.74 9.88
N GLN A 410 2.20 22.53 9.21
CA GLN A 410 2.18 23.99 9.42
C GLN A 410 1.61 24.34 10.78
N VAL A 411 0.52 23.69 11.15
CA VAL A 411 -0.08 23.84 12.48
C VAL A 411 0.87 23.33 13.55
N ALA A 412 1.56 22.20 13.37
CA ALA A 412 2.53 21.70 14.34
C ALA A 412 3.68 22.71 14.56
N ALA A 413 4.20 23.32 13.49
CA ALA A 413 5.20 24.38 13.60
C ALA A 413 4.66 25.62 14.32
N GLU A 414 3.42 26.01 14.03
CA GLU A 414 2.73 27.12 14.70
C GLU A 414 2.54 26.84 16.20
N LEU A 415 2.04 25.65 16.54
CA LEU A 415 1.82 25.22 17.92
C LEU A 415 3.13 25.17 18.70
N MET A 416 4.23 24.71 18.10
CA MET A 416 5.55 24.75 18.74
C MET A 416 6.03 26.18 18.98
N ALA A 417 5.81 27.09 18.03
CA ALA A 417 6.16 28.50 18.20
C ALA A 417 5.34 29.17 19.32
N LEU A 418 4.03 28.88 19.38
CA LEU A 418 3.15 29.35 20.46
C LEU A 418 3.56 28.76 21.82
N ALA A 419 3.87 27.47 21.87
CA ALA A 419 4.32 26.79 23.09
C ALA A 419 5.66 27.36 23.60
N ALA A 420 6.58 27.69 22.70
CA ALA A 420 7.86 28.32 23.07
C ALA A 420 7.69 29.73 23.68
N ALA A 421 6.59 30.42 23.39
CA ALA A 421 6.26 31.72 23.97
C ALA A 421 5.56 31.61 25.34
N MET A 422 5.19 30.41 25.78
CA MET A 422 4.54 30.19 27.07
C MET A 422 5.55 30.30 28.22
N PRO A 423 5.12 30.75 29.41
CA PRO A 423 5.94 30.67 30.62
C PRO A 423 6.43 29.24 30.88
N PRO A 424 7.67 29.04 31.37
CA PRO A 424 8.15 27.71 31.73
C PRO A 424 7.19 26.99 32.67
N GLY A 425 6.80 25.76 32.30
CA GLY A 425 5.84 24.95 33.06
C GLY A 425 4.36 25.28 32.79
N ARG A 426 4.02 26.21 31.90
CA ARG A 426 2.65 26.38 31.41
C ARG A 426 2.55 25.76 30.01
N PRO A 427 1.79 24.67 29.81
CA PRO A 427 1.61 24.10 28.49
C PRO A 427 0.73 25.02 27.63
N LEU A 428 0.93 24.96 26.31
CA LEU A 428 -0.04 25.45 25.34
C LEU A 428 -1.24 24.51 25.32
N LEU A 429 -2.42 24.99 25.69
CA LEU A 429 -3.65 24.23 25.61
C LEU A 429 -4.31 24.43 24.24
N VAL A 430 -4.49 23.33 23.50
CA VAL A 430 -5.01 23.36 22.14
C VAL A 430 -6.30 22.55 22.07
N ALA A 431 -7.39 23.15 21.59
CA ALA A 431 -8.61 22.44 21.26
C ALA A 431 -8.59 22.01 19.79
N LEU A 432 -8.91 20.74 19.53
CA LEU A 432 -9.21 20.20 18.21
C LEU A 432 -10.66 19.69 18.20
N ALA A 433 -11.57 20.55 17.78
CA ALA A 433 -12.99 20.24 17.69
C ALA A 433 -13.38 19.79 16.27
N GLY A 434 -14.43 18.99 16.16
CA GLY A 434 -15.00 18.63 14.87
C GLY A 434 -16.13 17.62 15.01
N MET A 435 -17.00 17.57 14.01
CA MET A 435 -18.15 16.66 13.97
C MET A 435 -17.74 15.21 14.28
N PRO A 436 -18.63 14.37 14.83
CA PRO A 436 -18.33 12.94 14.91
C PRO A 436 -18.04 12.44 13.48
N GLY A 437 -17.10 11.50 13.32
CA GLY A 437 -16.69 11.03 11.98
C GLY A 437 -15.80 11.97 11.15
N SER A 438 -15.45 13.16 11.65
CA SER A 438 -14.61 14.12 10.91
C SER A 438 -13.14 13.73 10.78
N GLY A 439 -12.66 12.76 11.57
CA GLY A 439 -11.25 12.35 11.59
C GLY A 439 -10.38 13.06 12.62
N LYS A 440 -10.97 13.78 13.59
CA LYS A 440 -10.22 14.51 14.64
C LYS A 440 -9.24 13.65 15.44
N THR A 441 -9.60 12.42 15.81
CA THR A 441 -8.69 11.49 16.50
C THR A 441 -7.49 11.12 15.62
N THR A 442 -7.70 10.94 14.31
CA THR A 442 -6.64 10.69 13.33
C THR A 442 -5.73 11.92 13.17
N ALA A 443 -6.31 13.11 13.07
CA ALA A 443 -5.57 14.36 13.00
C ALA A 443 -4.77 14.64 14.28
N ALA A 444 -5.34 14.36 15.46
CA ALA A 444 -4.66 14.47 16.74
C ALA A 444 -3.44 13.54 16.83
N ALA A 445 -3.58 12.28 16.37
CA ALA A 445 -2.46 11.34 16.29
C ALA A 445 -1.37 11.81 15.31
N SER A 446 -1.75 12.42 14.18
CA SER A 446 -0.79 13.02 13.24
C SER A 446 -0.03 14.20 13.85
N LEU A 447 -0.74 15.13 14.50
CA LEU A 447 -0.11 16.24 15.23
C LEU A 447 0.79 15.74 16.36
N GLN A 448 0.38 14.73 17.12
CA GLN A 448 1.19 14.16 18.19
C GLN A 448 2.50 13.58 17.65
N ARG A 449 2.47 12.87 16.51
CA ARG A 449 3.68 12.36 15.87
C ARG A 449 4.64 13.47 15.44
N LEU A 450 4.10 14.56 14.91
CA LEU A 450 4.90 15.71 14.46
C LEU A 450 5.50 16.51 15.63
N LEU A 451 4.73 16.67 16.70
CA LEU A 451 5.14 17.39 17.91
C LEU A 451 6.05 16.53 18.81
N GLY A 452 5.94 15.20 18.75
CA GLY A 452 6.75 14.26 19.52
C GLY A 452 6.32 14.12 20.99
N SER A 453 7.24 13.67 21.84
CA SER A 453 6.98 13.29 23.25
C SER A 453 6.61 14.44 24.20
N GLN A 454 6.69 15.68 23.71
CA GLN A 454 6.31 16.91 24.40
C GLN A 454 4.84 17.29 24.21
N CYS A 455 4.10 16.55 23.36
CA CYS A 455 2.67 16.71 23.15
C CYS A 455 1.89 15.59 23.85
N LEU A 456 1.00 15.98 24.76
CA LEU A 456 -0.02 15.09 25.34
C LEU A 456 -1.31 15.24 24.55
N VAL A 457 -1.84 14.15 24.00
CA VAL A 457 -3.21 14.11 23.45
C VAL A 457 -4.17 13.67 24.54
N LEU A 458 -5.22 14.45 24.76
CA LEU A 458 -6.27 14.19 25.73
C LEU A 458 -7.63 14.08 25.02
N PRO A 459 -8.21 12.89 24.90
CA PRO A 459 -9.55 12.72 24.36
C PRO A 459 -10.60 13.27 25.33
N MET A 460 -11.50 14.12 24.84
CA MET A 460 -12.66 14.63 25.58
C MET A 460 -13.58 13.49 26.04
N ASP A 461 -13.57 12.35 25.34
CA ASP A 461 -14.37 11.17 25.65
C ASP A 461 -14.12 10.64 27.08
N GLY A 462 -12.96 10.91 27.68
CA GLY A 462 -12.70 10.56 29.08
C GLY A 462 -13.58 11.28 30.10
N TYR A 463 -14.28 12.33 29.66
CA TYR A 463 -15.22 13.11 30.48
C TYR A 463 -16.67 12.79 30.19
N HIS A 464 -16.98 11.64 29.57
CA HIS A 464 -18.34 11.10 29.60
C HIS A 464 -18.79 10.94 31.06
N GLU A 465 -20.06 11.20 31.34
CA GLU A 465 -20.61 10.73 32.60
C GLU A 465 -20.61 9.20 32.63
N PRO A 466 -20.19 8.59 33.75
CA PRO A 466 -20.21 7.14 33.89
C PRO A 466 -21.60 6.58 33.62
N LEU A 467 -21.68 5.43 32.95
CA LEU A 467 -22.96 4.83 32.56
C LEU A 467 -23.86 4.54 33.79
N ALA A 468 -23.25 4.23 34.93
CA ALA A 468 -23.95 4.08 36.20
C ALA A 468 -24.63 5.38 36.67
N ALA A 469 -23.98 6.52 36.48
CA ALA A 469 -24.55 7.84 36.80
C ALA A 469 -25.69 8.20 35.85
N LEU A 470 -25.51 7.99 34.54
CA LEU A 470 -26.58 8.20 33.55
C LEU A 470 -27.83 7.35 33.86
N ARG A 471 -27.64 6.09 34.27
CA ARG A 471 -28.73 5.18 34.67
C ARG A 471 -29.47 5.61 35.94
N ALA A 472 -28.87 6.46 36.76
CA ALA A 472 -29.49 6.98 37.98
C ALA A 472 -30.28 8.27 37.73
N ARG A 473 -30.19 8.87 36.54
CA ARG A 473 -30.93 10.10 36.20
C ARG A 473 -32.43 9.83 36.02
N PRO A 474 -33.31 10.82 36.28
CA PRO A 474 -34.75 10.69 36.03
C PRO A 474 -35.11 10.35 34.58
N ASP A 475 -34.27 10.78 33.62
CA ASP A 475 -34.39 10.59 32.18
C ASP A 475 -33.45 9.49 31.63
N ALA A 476 -33.01 8.56 32.49
CA ALA A 476 -31.98 7.56 32.19
C ALA A 476 -32.14 6.84 30.84
N ALA A 477 -33.36 6.45 30.45
CA ALA A 477 -33.60 5.78 29.17
C ALA A 477 -33.20 6.64 27.97
N ASP A 478 -33.53 7.93 28.01
CA ASP A 478 -33.19 8.90 26.97
C ASP A 478 -31.70 9.27 27.02
N ALA A 479 -31.16 9.56 28.21
CA ALA A 479 -29.75 9.90 28.39
C ALA A 479 -28.79 8.78 27.95
N VAL A 480 -29.14 7.52 28.21
CA VAL A 480 -28.35 6.36 27.75
C VAL A 480 -28.47 6.18 26.23
N TYR A 481 -29.65 6.37 25.66
CA TYR A 481 -29.86 6.26 24.21
C TYR A 481 -29.11 7.34 23.42
N ARG A 482 -29.17 8.59 23.91
CA ARG A 482 -28.49 9.77 23.33
C ARG A 482 -27.04 9.92 23.76
N ARG A 483 -26.45 8.91 24.43
CA ARG A 483 -25.07 8.99 24.91
C ARG A 483 -24.11 9.41 23.81
N GLY A 484 -23.34 10.46 24.08
CA GLY A 484 -22.58 11.23 23.10
C GLY A 484 -23.16 12.62 22.83
N ALA A 485 -24.36 12.94 23.33
CA ALA A 485 -24.93 14.29 23.36
C ALA A 485 -24.27 15.18 24.45
N PRO A 486 -24.30 16.52 24.32
CA PRO A 486 -23.57 17.44 25.21
C PRO A 486 -23.86 17.26 26.70
N ASP A 487 -25.11 16.95 27.03
CA ASP A 487 -25.64 16.76 28.39
C ASP A 487 -25.26 15.40 29.01
N THR A 488 -24.53 14.56 28.27
CA THR A 488 -24.06 13.23 28.73
C THR A 488 -22.57 13.23 29.11
N PHE A 489 -21.96 14.41 29.21
CA PHE A 489 -20.57 14.65 29.61
C PHE A 489 -20.52 15.51 30.88
N ASP A 490 -19.38 15.48 31.57
CA ASP A 490 -19.03 16.37 32.67
C ASP A 490 -17.99 17.43 32.21
N PRO A 491 -18.44 18.54 31.59
CA PRO A 491 -17.56 19.62 31.20
C PRO A 491 -16.94 20.36 32.40
N ALA A 492 -17.52 20.27 33.59
CA ALA A 492 -16.97 20.93 34.78
C ALA A 492 -15.65 20.28 35.21
N SER A 493 -15.59 18.94 35.20
CA SER A 493 -14.36 18.20 35.47
C SER A 493 -13.27 18.46 34.42
N LEU A 494 -13.61 18.53 33.13
CA LEU A 494 -12.65 18.91 32.09
C LEU A 494 -12.09 20.32 32.33
N LYS A 495 -12.98 21.30 32.56
CA LYS A 495 -12.59 22.69 32.83
C LYS A 495 -11.67 22.81 34.05
N ALA A 496 -11.94 22.05 35.12
CA ALA A 496 -11.09 22.03 36.31
C ALA A 496 -9.67 21.54 35.98
N ARG A 497 -9.53 20.45 35.21
CA ARG A 497 -8.21 19.93 34.82
C ARG A 497 -7.44 20.87 33.90
N LEU A 498 -8.12 21.52 32.94
CA LEU A 498 -7.49 22.54 32.10
C LEU A 498 -7.03 23.75 32.92
N ALA A 499 -7.80 24.17 33.93
CA ALA A 499 -7.41 25.24 34.83
C ALA A 499 -6.19 24.86 35.69
N GLU A 500 -6.13 23.63 36.22
CA GLU A 500 -4.97 23.11 36.96
C GLU A 500 -3.69 23.05 36.09
N MET A 501 -3.81 22.71 34.81
CA MET A 501 -2.67 22.74 33.87
C MET A 501 -2.16 24.16 33.62
N ARG A 502 -3.05 25.17 33.62
CA ARG A 502 -2.70 26.57 33.41
C ARG A 502 -2.07 27.22 34.64
N ASP A 503 -2.45 26.77 35.83
CA ASP A 503 -1.94 27.29 37.10
C ASP A 503 -0.50 26.81 37.36
N LEU A 504 0.45 27.74 37.30
CA LEU A 504 1.86 27.49 37.58
C LEU A 504 2.13 27.05 39.03
N SER A 505 1.19 27.31 39.95
CA SER A 505 1.24 26.81 41.34
C SER A 505 0.58 25.45 41.52
N GLY A 506 0.01 24.88 40.44
CA GLY A 506 -0.61 23.57 40.42
C GLY A 506 0.39 22.39 40.50
N PRO A 507 -0.10 21.15 40.63
CA PRO A 507 0.72 19.97 40.83
C PRO A 507 1.50 19.56 39.57
N ASP A 508 2.74 19.07 39.72
CA ASP A 508 3.64 18.66 38.60
C ASP A 508 3.14 17.51 37.77
N GLU A 509 2.30 16.66 38.36
CA GLU A 509 1.60 15.60 37.65
C GLU A 509 0.09 15.72 37.90
N ILE A 510 -0.69 15.57 36.83
CA ILE A 510 -2.15 15.54 36.90
C ILE A 510 -2.60 14.26 36.18
N ASP A 511 -3.26 13.37 36.93
CA ASP A 511 -3.91 12.18 36.35
C ASP A 511 -5.23 12.60 35.71
N LEU A 512 -5.47 12.09 34.51
CA LEU A 512 -6.56 12.48 33.63
C LEU A 512 -7.32 11.23 33.17
N PRO A 513 -8.65 11.31 33.05
CA PRO A 513 -9.43 10.18 32.60
C PRO A 513 -9.23 9.94 31.09
N GLY A 514 -9.37 8.69 30.68
CA GLY A 514 -9.51 8.29 29.28
C GLY A 514 -10.85 7.61 29.06
N PHE A 515 -11.05 7.02 27.89
CA PHE A 515 -12.27 6.28 27.56
C PHE A 515 -11.91 4.93 26.97
N ASP A 516 -12.47 3.86 27.53
CA ASP A 516 -12.30 2.52 26.99
C ASP A 516 -13.50 2.20 26.08
N HIS A 517 -13.28 2.13 24.76
CA HIS A 517 -14.34 1.84 23.80
C HIS A 517 -14.85 0.38 23.86
N ALA A 518 -14.09 -0.56 24.43
CA ALA A 518 -14.54 -1.93 24.62
C ALA A 518 -15.51 -2.04 25.82
N ILE A 519 -15.26 -1.28 26.88
CA ILE A 519 -16.15 -1.17 28.04
C ILE A 519 -17.30 -0.18 27.75
N GLY A 520 -17.00 0.83 26.95
CA GLY A 520 -17.87 1.97 26.70
C GLY A 520 -18.05 2.85 27.93
N ASP A 521 -17.03 3.07 28.76
CA ASP A 521 -17.11 3.95 29.95
C ASP A 521 -15.76 4.66 30.18
N PRO A 522 -15.73 5.80 30.90
CA PRO A 522 -14.48 6.49 31.20
C PRO A 522 -13.63 5.67 32.17
N THR A 523 -12.31 5.78 32.00
CA THR A 523 -11.30 5.10 32.83
C THR A 523 -10.45 6.14 33.55
N GLU A 524 -10.41 6.09 34.87
CA GLU A 524 -9.59 7.00 35.68
C GLU A 524 -8.09 6.79 35.42
N GLY A 525 -7.33 7.89 35.37
CA GLY A 525 -5.86 7.85 35.29
C GLY A 525 -5.28 7.26 34.01
N ALA A 526 -6.04 7.18 32.92
CA ALA A 526 -5.57 6.65 31.64
C ALA A 526 -4.49 7.55 30.97
N HIS A 527 -4.50 8.84 31.29
CA HIS A 527 -3.52 9.80 30.80
C HIS A 527 -2.89 10.54 31.99
N ARG A 528 -1.64 10.98 31.81
CA ARG A 528 -0.93 11.78 32.82
C ARG A 528 -0.30 13.00 32.18
N PHE A 529 -0.67 14.17 32.66
CA PHE A 529 0.06 15.39 32.36
C PHE A 529 1.28 15.49 33.27
N GLN A 530 2.42 15.88 32.70
CA GLN A 530 3.68 16.10 33.41
C GLN A 530 4.23 17.46 32.99
N ARG A 531 4.28 18.42 33.91
CA ARG A 531 4.60 19.82 33.63
C ARG A 531 5.98 20.03 33.01
N GLN A 532 6.95 19.23 33.40
CA GLN A 532 8.33 19.32 32.90
C GLN A 532 8.51 18.70 31.50
N ARG A 533 7.53 17.90 31.04
CA ARG A 533 7.62 17.15 29.79
C ARG A 533 6.71 17.71 28.72
N HIS A 534 5.46 18.02 29.07
CA HIS A 534 4.44 18.38 28.10
C HIS A 534 4.37 19.90 27.92
N CYS A 535 4.84 20.40 26.78
CA CYS A 535 4.72 21.81 26.41
C CYS A 535 3.46 22.09 25.58
N VAL A 536 2.85 21.06 24.99
CA VAL A 536 1.57 21.15 24.28
C VAL A 536 0.63 20.10 24.85
N VAL A 537 -0.60 20.50 25.16
CA VAL A 537 -1.71 19.59 25.47
C VAL A 537 -2.79 19.78 24.41
N LEU A 538 -2.93 18.78 23.56
CA LEU A 538 -3.92 18.74 22.49
C LEU A 538 -5.16 17.99 22.98
N VAL A 539 -6.24 18.71 23.21
CA VAL A 539 -7.52 18.12 23.59
C VAL A 539 -8.37 17.96 22.34
N GLU A 540 -8.81 16.74 22.04
CA GLU A 540 -9.65 16.44 20.88
C GLU A 540 -11.05 16.02 21.33
N GLY A 541 -12.10 16.52 20.67
CA GLY A 541 -13.47 16.27 21.10
C GLY A 541 -14.56 16.93 20.27
N LEU A 542 -15.82 16.68 20.63
CA LEU A 542 -16.98 17.27 19.97
C LEU A 542 -17.25 18.70 20.45
N TYR A 543 -17.34 18.89 21.78
CA TYR A 543 -17.96 20.05 22.39
C TYR A 543 -16.97 21.07 22.96
N LEU A 544 -15.69 20.98 22.60
CA LEU A 544 -14.65 21.87 23.13
C LEU A 544 -14.88 23.35 22.79
N LEU A 545 -15.61 23.62 21.70
CA LEU A 545 -16.01 24.96 21.26
C LEU A 545 -17.51 25.23 21.48
N HIS A 546 -18.25 24.31 22.10
CA HIS A 546 -19.67 24.48 22.36
C HIS A 546 -19.89 25.42 23.54
N ASP A 547 -20.84 26.35 23.43
CA ASP A 547 -21.07 27.41 24.45
C ASP A 547 -22.41 27.25 25.20
N PHE A 548 -23.11 26.12 25.00
CA PHE A 548 -24.38 25.81 25.67
C PHE A 548 -24.26 24.51 26.49
N ASP A 549 -25.34 24.08 27.13
CA ASP A 549 -25.44 22.77 27.80
C ASP A 549 -24.34 22.49 28.85
N GLY A 550 -23.89 23.53 29.56
CA GLY A 550 -22.84 23.44 30.58
C GLY A 550 -21.40 23.61 30.05
N TRP A 551 -21.23 23.67 28.73
CA TRP A 551 -19.94 23.86 28.07
C TRP A 551 -19.49 25.32 27.97
N ALA A 552 -20.35 26.27 28.36
CA ALA A 552 -20.01 27.68 28.39
C ALA A 552 -18.67 27.97 29.08
N GLY A 553 -17.87 28.85 28.46
CA GLY A 553 -16.52 29.22 28.91
C GLY A 553 -15.43 28.17 28.69
N THR A 554 -15.74 26.98 28.15
CA THR A 554 -14.72 25.93 27.88
C THR A 554 -13.73 26.37 26.82
N ALA A 555 -14.22 27.01 25.74
CA ALA A 555 -13.38 27.48 24.65
C ALA A 555 -12.32 28.50 25.12
N GLU A 556 -12.63 29.31 26.14
CA GLU A 556 -11.73 30.35 26.70
C GLU A 556 -10.57 29.76 27.51
N LEU A 557 -10.64 28.47 27.85
CA LEU A 557 -9.54 27.78 28.52
C LEU A 557 -8.40 27.43 27.58
N PHE A 558 -8.65 27.36 26.27
CA PHE A 558 -7.66 27.03 25.26
C PHE A 558 -6.90 28.25 24.74
N ASP A 559 -5.61 28.10 24.51
CA ASP A 559 -4.75 29.11 23.90
C ASP A 559 -4.86 29.09 22.37
N ARG A 560 -5.22 27.94 21.78
CA ARG A 560 -5.47 27.78 20.34
C ARG A 560 -6.66 26.86 20.09
N ARG A 561 -7.62 27.32 19.29
CA ARG A 561 -8.85 26.59 18.95
C ARG A 561 -8.87 26.23 17.48
N ILE A 562 -8.84 24.95 17.18
CA ILE A 562 -8.82 24.40 15.82
C ILE A 562 -10.14 23.67 15.58
N TYR A 563 -10.81 23.99 14.48
CA TYR A 563 -11.99 23.27 14.01
C TYR A 563 -11.67 22.47 12.75
N LEU A 564 -11.89 21.16 12.81
CA LEU A 564 -11.74 20.24 11.69
C LEU A 564 -13.04 20.18 10.89
N GLU A 565 -13.07 20.91 9.78
CA GLU A 565 -14.14 20.93 8.81
C GLU A 565 -14.15 19.67 7.95
N ALA A 566 -15.34 19.11 7.78
CA ALA A 566 -15.60 17.93 6.96
C ALA A 566 -17.04 17.97 6.44
N ASP A 567 -17.32 17.24 5.36
CA ASP A 567 -18.68 17.08 4.88
C ASP A 567 -19.55 16.32 5.89
N LEU A 568 -20.77 16.82 6.12
CA LEU A 568 -21.69 16.23 7.10
C LEU A 568 -22.10 14.82 6.68
N GLU A 569 -22.46 14.61 5.41
CA GLU A 569 -22.94 13.31 4.94
C GLU A 569 -21.81 12.26 4.98
N ALA A 570 -20.60 12.65 4.58
CA ALA A 570 -19.41 11.81 4.72
C ALA A 570 -19.13 11.44 6.18
N CYS A 571 -19.25 12.39 7.11
CA CYS A 571 -19.11 12.13 8.54
C CYS A 571 -20.13 11.10 9.04
N ILE A 572 -21.42 11.29 8.71
CA ILE A 572 -22.48 10.36 9.12
C ILE A 572 -22.29 8.98 8.49
N ALA A 573 -21.91 8.89 7.22
CA ALA A 573 -21.62 7.62 6.55
C ALA A 573 -20.48 6.86 7.26
N ARG A 574 -19.38 7.56 7.62
CA ARG A 574 -18.26 6.96 8.37
C ARG A 574 -18.70 6.45 9.74
N ILE A 575 -19.50 7.21 10.48
CA ILE A 575 -19.99 6.80 11.80
C ILE A 575 -20.91 5.58 11.68
N LYS A 576 -21.81 5.53 10.68
CA LYS A 576 -22.69 4.37 10.45
C LYS A 576 -21.90 3.08 10.28
N VAL A 577 -20.78 3.13 9.56
CA VAL A 577 -19.89 1.98 9.42
C VAL A 577 -19.19 1.68 10.75
N ARG A 578 -18.58 2.69 11.38
CA ARG A 578 -17.80 2.52 12.61
C ARG A 578 -18.65 1.99 13.78
N ASN A 579 -19.86 2.49 13.97
CA ASN A 579 -20.70 2.21 15.12
C ASN A 579 -21.40 0.83 15.03
N LYS A 580 -21.34 0.12 13.89
CA LYS A 580 -21.92 -1.23 13.73
C LYS A 580 -21.30 -2.29 14.64
N VAL A 581 -20.14 -2.01 15.23
CA VAL A 581 -19.48 -2.91 16.18
C VAL A 581 -19.93 -2.70 17.63
N ILE A 582 -20.78 -1.71 17.91
CA ILE A 582 -21.25 -1.42 19.28
C ILE A 582 -22.15 -2.58 19.75
N PRO A 583 -21.80 -3.26 20.86
CA PRO A 583 -22.60 -4.37 21.37
C PRO A 583 -24.03 -3.94 21.75
N GLY A 584 -25.00 -4.81 21.47
CA GLY A 584 -26.40 -4.59 21.86
C GLY A 584 -27.25 -3.79 20.87
N TYR A 585 -26.71 -3.43 19.70
CA TYR A 585 -27.45 -2.81 18.61
C TYR A 585 -27.34 -3.65 17.33
N THR A 586 -28.43 -3.72 16.57
CA THR A 586 -28.43 -4.20 15.19
C THR A 586 -27.88 -3.13 14.24
N ALA A 587 -27.48 -3.53 13.03
CA ALA A 587 -27.01 -2.58 12.01
C ALA A 587 -28.07 -1.51 11.66
N GLU A 588 -29.34 -1.88 11.61
CA GLU A 588 -30.46 -0.96 11.33
C GLU A 588 -30.69 0.01 12.49
N GLU A 589 -30.62 -0.46 13.74
CA GLU A 589 -30.72 0.41 14.91
C GLU A 589 -29.54 1.40 15.00
N ILE A 590 -28.33 0.98 14.60
CA ILE A 590 -27.18 1.88 14.48
C ILE A 590 -27.42 2.94 13.41
N ASP A 591 -27.92 2.56 12.23
CA ASP A 591 -28.20 3.53 11.17
C ASP A 591 -29.23 4.58 11.63
N ILE A 592 -30.32 4.13 12.29
CA ILE A 592 -31.33 5.02 12.88
C ILE A 592 -30.73 5.91 13.97
N ARG A 593 -29.92 5.35 14.87
CA ARG A 593 -29.28 6.10 15.95
C ARG A 593 -28.31 7.15 15.40
N CYS A 594 -27.53 6.81 14.37
CA CYS A 594 -26.64 7.75 13.71
C CYS A 594 -27.41 8.92 13.07
N ASP A 595 -28.55 8.64 12.43
CA ASP A 595 -29.37 9.67 11.82
C ASP A 595 -30.13 10.53 12.84
N LYS A 596 -30.54 9.97 13.97
CA LYS A 596 -31.33 10.68 14.99
C LYS A 596 -30.49 11.38 16.05
N VAL A 597 -29.36 10.80 16.46
CA VAL A 597 -28.53 11.28 17.56
C VAL A 597 -27.23 11.87 17.02
N ASP A 598 -26.37 11.05 16.40
CA ASP A 598 -25.03 11.51 15.97
C ASP A 598 -25.11 12.67 14.97
N ARG A 599 -26.10 12.67 14.07
CA ARG A 599 -26.35 13.79 13.15
C ARG A 599 -26.76 15.08 13.87
N GLN A 600 -27.56 15.00 14.92
CA GLN A 600 -27.91 16.19 15.71
C GLN A 600 -26.68 16.72 16.46
N CYS A 601 -25.87 15.84 17.04
CA CYS A 601 -24.59 16.20 17.64
C CYS A 601 -23.66 16.84 16.60
N ALA A 602 -23.56 16.28 15.40
CA ALA A 602 -22.75 16.83 14.31
C ALA A 602 -23.20 18.23 13.91
N LEU A 603 -24.50 18.45 13.74
CA LEU A 603 -25.06 19.77 13.42
C LEU A 603 -24.76 20.79 14.53
N LEU A 604 -24.87 20.39 15.80
CA LEU A 604 -24.56 21.24 16.94
C LEU A 604 -23.07 21.63 16.95
N VAL A 605 -22.17 20.66 16.79
CA VAL A 605 -20.72 20.90 16.72
C VAL A 605 -20.38 21.81 15.54
N LYS A 606 -21.05 21.64 14.40
CA LYS A 606 -20.86 22.50 13.22
C LYS A 606 -21.19 23.97 13.50
N LEU A 607 -22.19 24.25 14.34
CA LEU A 607 -22.52 25.63 14.72
C LEU A 607 -21.42 26.30 15.55
N SER A 608 -20.59 25.52 16.25
CA SER A 608 -19.49 26.05 17.08
C SER A 608 -18.22 26.43 16.31
N ALA A 609 -18.18 26.16 14.99
CA ALA A 609 -17.00 26.43 14.15
C ALA A 609 -16.57 27.91 14.15
N ASN A 610 -17.51 28.84 14.37
CA ASN A 610 -17.25 30.27 14.45
C ASN A 610 -16.39 30.69 15.67
N LEU A 611 -16.25 29.82 16.67
CA LEU A 611 -15.42 30.04 17.85
C LEU A 611 -13.98 29.54 17.67
N ALA A 612 -13.64 28.98 16.52
CA ALA A 612 -12.28 28.54 16.21
C ALA A 612 -11.38 29.69 15.77
N ASP A 613 -10.11 29.65 16.19
CA ASP A 613 -9.09 30.57 15.70
C ASP A 613 -8.51 30.12 14.35
N LEU A 614 -8.66 28.83 14.04
CA LEU A 614 -8.23 28.20 12.80
C LEU A 614 -9.25 27.13 12.38
N THR A 615 -9.72 27.21 11.15
CA THR A 615 -10.49 26.12 10.53
C THR A 615 -9.61 25.41 9.52
N VAL A 616 -9.62 24.08 9.58
CA VAL A 616 -8.82 23.21 8.73
C VAL A 616 -9.70 22.11 8.13
N THR A 617 -9.43 21.69 6.90
CA THR A 617 -10.24 20.67 6.22
C THR A 617 -9.68 19.26 6.45
N SER A 618 -10.55 18.28 6.62
CA SER A 618 -10.12 16.87 6.65
C SER A 618 -9.62 16.47 5.26
N GLY A 619 -8.34 16.09 5.13
CA GLY A 619 -7.70 15.73 3.85
C GLY A 619 -8.14 14.39 3.26
N VAL A 620 -9.39 13.99 3.45
CA VAL A 620 -9.97 12.74 2.95
C VAL A 620 -11.17 13.09 2.08
N GLY A 621 -10.90 13.38 0.81
CA GLY A 621 -11.88 13.40 -0.29
C GLY A 621 -11.99 12.04 -0.93
#